data_AF-A0A3A0DLE4-F1
#
_entry.id   AF-A0A3A0DLE4-F1
#
_cell.length_a   1.000
_cell.length_b   1.000
_cell.length_c   1.000
_cell.angle_alpha   90.00
_cell.angle_beta   90.00
_cell.angle_gamma   90.00
#
_symmetry.space_group_name_H-M   'P 1'
#
loop_
_entity.id
_entity.type
_entity.pdbx_description
1 polymer ?
#
loop_
_entity_poly.entity_id
_entity_poly.type
_entity_poly.pdbx_seq_one_letter_code
_entity_poly.pdbx_strand_id
1 'polypeptide(L)'
;MVCGAMGTSAAPAVAGDAWHDFWHGVKRDFHRNNCWPDPFVYPDRAGVIQPFAVQVQNGWRLQNLMADHHFDANSQQLTLAGKEKVRWILTQAPERFRTVFVQRGVNPEQTATRVDSVQQFAANLVPAGELPAVEETNLAPRGWPAEEINDTFVKYRTTARPPQLPDSTGEE
;
A
#
# COMPACT_ATOMS: atom_id res chain seq x y z
N MET A 1 -26.59 -31.85 6.54
CA MET A 1 -27.57 -30.74 6.65
C MET A 1 -28.26 -30.88 8.00
N VAL A 2 -27.78 -30.13 9.01
CA VAL A 2 -28.42 -29.98 10.33
C VAL A 2 -28.19 -28.52 10.73
N CYS A 3 -29.27 -27.77 10.85
CA CYS A 3 -29.29 -26.39 11.33
C CYS A 3 -28.98 -26.37 12.84
N GLY A 4 -27.91 -25.68 13.24
CA GLY A 4 -27.65 -25.32 14.62
C GLY A 4 -28.29 -23.96 14.93
N ALA A 5 -29.35 -23.96 15.73
CA ALA A 5 -29.99 -22.75 16.22
C ALA A 5 -29.04 -22.02 17.20
N MET A 6 -28.57 -20.83 16.83
CA MET A 6 -27.97 -19.88 17.78
C MET A 6 -29.08 -19.31 18.65
N GLY A 7 -29.28 -19.91 19.82
CA GLY A 7 -30.11 -19.34 20.87
C GLY A 7 -29.45 -18.08 21.42
N THR A 8 -30.01 -16.92 21.12
CA THR A 8 -29.68 -15.67 21.81
C THR A 8 -30.30 -15.71 23.21
N SER A 9 -29.59 -16.24 24.20
CA SER A 9 -29.94 -16.05 25.60
C SER A 9 -29.52 -14.63 26.01
N ALA A 10 -30.43 -13.67 25.86
CA ALA A 10 -30.33 -12.38 26.53
C ALA A 10 -30.59 -12.61 28.02
N ALA A 11 -29.53 -12.62 28.82
CA ALA A 11 -29.66 -12.53 30.27
C ALA A 11 -30.32 -11.19 30.63
N PRO A 12 -31.33 -11.15 31.53
CA PRO A 12 -31.89 -9.89 31.98
C PRO A 12 -30.83 -9.16 32.82
N ALA A 13 -30.32 -8.04 32.33
CA ALA A 13 -29.52 -7.13 33.14
C ALA A 13 -30.39 -6.71 34.35
N VAL A 14 -29.93 -7.02 35.55
CA VAL A 14 -30.63 -6.71 36.80
C VAL A 14 -30.71 -5.18 36.91
N ALA A 15 -31.90 -4.63 37.13
CA ALA A 15 -32.15 -3.18 37.09
C ALA A 15 -31.23 -2.32 37.99
N GLY A 16 -30.62 -2.92 39.02
CA GLY A 16 -29.60 -2.28 39.86
C GLY A 16 -28.32 -1.96 39.10
N ASP A 17 -27.81 -2.88 38.27
CA ASP A 17 -26.61 -2.67 37.45
C ASP A 17 -26.85 -1.58 36.41
N ALA A 18 -28.02 -1.57 35.77
CA ALA A 18 -28.40 -0.54 34.81
C ALA A 18 -28.49 0.87 35.43
N TRP A 19 -28.97 0.98 36.67
CA TRP A 19 -29.04 2.26 37.39
C TRP A 19 -27.65 2.76 37.80
N HIS A 20 -26.77 1.87 38.26
CA HIS A 20 -25.39 2.21 38.55
C HIS A 20 -24.63 2.63 37.29
N ASP A 21 -24.77 1.88 36.19
CA ASP A 21 -24.15 2.19 34.90
C ASP A 21 -24.63 3.55 34.34
N PHE A 22 -25.92 3.87 34.49
CA PHE A 22 -26.47 5.17 34.12
C PHE A 22 -25.76 6.31 34.85
N TRP A 23 -25.70 6.26 36.18
CA TRP A 23 -25.04 7.32 36.96
C TRP A 23 -23.53 7.35 36.77
N HIS A 24 -22.89 6.21 36.50
CA HIS A 24 -21.49 6.17 36.06
C HIS A 24 -21.29 6.89 34.73
N GLY A 25 -22.18 6.67 33.75
CA GLY A 25 -22.20 7.39 32.48
C GLY A 25 -22.35 8.90 32.65
N VAL A 26 -23.34 9.34 33.44
CA VAL A 26 -23.58 10.77 33.73
C VAL A 26 -22.36 11.43 34.35
N LYS A 27 -21.72 10.79 35.35
CA LYS A 27 -20.50 11.31 35.98
C LYS A 27 -19.35 11.44 34.98
N ARG A 28 -19.13 10.39 34.16
CA ARG A 28 -18.10 10.40 33.12
C ARG A 28 -18.32 11.54 32.13
N ASP A 29 -19.55 11.74 31.70
CA ASP A 29 -19.89 12.75 30.70
C ASP A 29 -19.80 14.17 31.26
N PHE A 30 -20.18 14.39 32.54
CA PHE A 30 -19.94 15.65 33.25
C PHE A 30 -18.44 16.00 33.29
N HIS A 31 -17.58 15.05 33.68
CA HIS A 31 -16.14 15.27 33.68
C HIS A 31 -15.58 15.51 32.28
N ARG A 32 -16.02 14.73 31.27
CA ARG A 32 -15.64 14.90 29.84
C ARG A 32 -15.98 16.28 29.31
N ASN A 33 -17.18 16.79 29.62
CA ASN A 33 -17.61 18.11 29.15
C ASN A 33 -16.79 19.23 29.81
N ASN A 34 -16.45 19.08 31.08
CA ASN A 34 -15.64 20.07 31.79
C ASN A 34 -14.17 20.08 31.37
N CYS A 35 -13.65 18.98 30.82
CA CYS A 35 -12.30 18.93 30.25
C CYS A 35 -12.27 19.04 28.71
N TRP A 36 -13.41 19.34 28.06
CA TRP A 36 -13.42 19.60 26.63
C TRP A 36 -12.53 20.81 26.30
N PRO A 37 -11.69 20.75 25.25
CA PRO A 37 -11.55 19.68 24.25
C PRO A 37 -10.42 18.67 24.51
N ASP A 38 -9.61 18.86 25.55
CA ASP A 38 -8.29 18.22 25.71
C ASP A 38 -8.26 16.68 25.53
N PRO A 39 -9.18 15.88 26.11
CA PRO A 39 -9.11 14.42 25.97
C PRO A 39 -9.50 13.90 24.57
N PHE A 40 -10.08 14.73 23.71
CA PHE A 40 -10.51 14.34 22.35
C PHE A 40 -9.50 14.74 21.27
N VAL A 41 -8.72 15.79 21.51
CA VAL A 41 -7.78 16.32 20.52
C VAL A 41 -6.73 15.28 20.11
N TYR A 42 -6.14 14.54 21.07
CA TYR A 42 -5.11 13.56 20.76
C TYR A 42 -5.65 12.31 20.04
N PRO A 43 -6.75 11.68 20.50
CA PRO A 43 -7.38 10.59 19.76
C PRO A 43 -7.83 11.00 18.36
N ASP A 44 -8.41 12.19 18.19
CA ASP A 44 -8.88 12.65 16.88
C ASP A 44 -7.70 12.88 15.92
N ARG A 45 -6.63 13.53 16.40
CA ARG A 45 -5.38 13.70 15.61
C ARG A 45 -4.79 12.35 15.24
N ALA A 46 -4.73 11.40 16.16
CA ALA A 46 -4.27 10.06 15.87
C ALA A 46 -5.18 9.39 14.82
N GLY A 47 -6.51 9.47 14.97
CA GLY A 47 -7.47 8.92 14.01
C GLY A 47 -7.29 9.47 12.59
N VAL A 48 -6.90 10.74 12.46
CA VAL A 48 -6.58 11.35 11.16
C VAL A 48 -5.23 10.90 10.62
N ILE A 49 -4.20 10.76 11.47
CA ILE A 49 -2.82 10.44 11.03
C ILE A 49 -2.63 8.94 10.74
N GLN A 50 -3.24 8.06 11.53
CA GLN A 50 -3.04 6.60 11.44
C GLN A 50 -3.29 6.02 10.03
N PRO A 51 -4.37 6.39 9.31
CA PRO A 51 -4.60 5.90 7.96
C PRO A 51 -3.47 6.22 6.97
N PHE A 52 -2.81 7.38 7.11
CA PHE A 52 -1.71 7.76 6.22
C PHE A 52 -0.51 6.84 6.38
N ALA A 53 -0.21 6.38 7.59
CA ALA A 53 0.88 5.42 7.80
C ALA A 53 0.63 4.11 7.03
N VAL A 54 -0.61 3.62 7.05
CA VAL A 54 -1.02 2.42 6.30
C VAL A 54 -0.95 2.67 4.79
N GLN A 55 -1.40 3.84 4.32
CA GLN A 55 -1.31 4.22 2.91
C GLN A 55 0.13 4.30 2.42
N VAL A 56 1.04 4.85 3.22
CA VAL A 56 2.48 4.90 2.91
C VAL A 56 3.06 3.50 2.79
N GLN A 57 2.75 2.60 3.74
CA GLN A 57 3.20 1.21 3.67
C GLN A 57 2.68 0.49 2.42
N ASN A 58 1.40 0.65 2.10
CA ASN A 58 0.81 0.07 0.89
C ASN A 58 1.37 0.68 -0.39
N GLY A 59 1.69 1.99 -0.39
CA GLY A 59 2.35 2.66 -1.49
C GLY A 59 3.74 2.08 -1.76
N TRP A 60 4.52 1.80 -0.71
CA TRP A 60 5.80 1.11 -0.85
C TRP A 60 5.67 -0.33 -1.33
N ARG A 61 4.68 -1.08 -0.83
CA ARG A 61 4.38 -2.44 -1.33
C ARG A 61 4.07 -2.44 -2.83
N LEU A 62 3.27 -1.47 -3.30
CA LEU A 62 2.97 -1.29 -4.72
C LEU A 62 4.20 -0.85 -5.53
N GLN A 63 5.00 0.09 -5.02
CA GLN A 63 6.18 0.57 -5.70
C GLN A 63 7.25 -0.51 -5.87
N ASN A 64 7.37 -1.41 -4.89
CA ASN A 64 8.31 -2.53 -4.91
C ASN A 64 7.72 -3.83 -5.48
N LEU A 65 6.54 -3.75 -6.09
CA LEU A 65 5.89 -4.88 -6.73
C LEU A 65 6.56 -5.19 -8.09
N MET A 66 7.00 -6.43 -8.21
CA MET A 66 7.49 -7.05 -9.43
C MET A 66 6.32 -7.74 -10.12
N ALA A 67 5.71 -7.02 -11.07
CA ALA A 67 4.63 -7.52 -11.91
C ALA A 67 5.13 -8.29 -13.14
N ASP A 68 4.22 -8.90 -13.89
CA ASP A 68 4.50 -9.79 -15.03
C ASP A 68 5.48 -9.22 -16.07
N HIS A 69 5.44 -7.92 -16.36
CA HIS A 69 6.34 -7.27 -17.34
C HIS A 69 7.81 -7.21 -16.92
N HIS A 70 8.13 -7.46 -15.65
CA HIS A 70 9.50 -7.58 -15.17
C HIS A 70 10.09 -8.98 -15.41
N PHE A 71 9.26 -9.93 -15.84
CA PHE A 71 9.63 -11.30 -16.11
C PHE A 71 9.44 -11.63 -17.59
N ASP A 72 10.32 -12.48 -18.10
CA ASP A 72 10.16 -13.02 -19.44
C ASP A 72 8.98 -14.00 -19.47
N ALA A 73 8.09 -13.87 -20.44
CA ALA A 73 6.84 -14.63 -20.50
C ALA A 73 7.07 -16.14 -20.63
N ASN A 74 8.17 -16.57 -21.25
CA ASN A 74 8.46 -17.98 -21.50
C ASN A 74 9.29 -18.59 -20.37
N SER A 75 10.38 -17.93 -20.01
CA SER A 75 11.38 -18.44 -19.05
C SER A 75 11.11 -18.06 -17.59
N GLN A 76 10.23 -17.07 -17.33
CA GLN A 76 9.98 -16.49 -16.01
C GLN A 76 11.23 -15.89 -15.34
N GLN A 77 12.31 -15.68 -16.11
CA GLN A 77 13.53 -15.04 -15.66
C GLN A 77 13.37 -13.52 -15.65
N LEU A 78 14.14 -12.83 -14.80
CA LEU A 78 14.15 -11.38 -14.76
C LEU A 78 14.61 -10.76 -16.10
N THR A 79 13.76 -9.89 -16.65
CA THR A 79 14.11 -9.04 -17.79
C THR A 79 15.07 -7.92 -17.37
N LEU A 80 15.59 -7.16 -18.34
CA LEU A 80 16.40 -5.98 -18.04
C LEU A 80 15.64 -4.99 -17.13
N ALA A 81 14.37 -4.73 -17.43
CA ALA A 81 13.52 -3.86 -16.62
C ALA A 81 13.38 -4.40 -15.18
N GLY A 82 13.20 -5.72 -15.04
CA GLY A 82 13.16 -6.37 -13.72
C GLY A 82 14.46 -6.20 -12.93
N LYS A 83 15.61 -6.40 -13.58
CA LYS A 83 16.93 -6.24 -12.95
C LYS A 83 17.17 -4.81 -12.48
N GLU A 84 16.83 -3.82 -13.31
CA GLU A 84 16.95 -2.40 -12.93
C GLU A 84 16.04 -2.06 -11.75
N LYS A 85 14.81 -2.58 -11.74
CA LYS A 85 13.86 -2.38 -10.64
C LYS A 85 14.40 -2.95 -9.32
N VAL A 86 14.88 -4.19 -9.32
CA VAL A 86 15.48 -4.81 -8.13
C VAL A 86 16.69 -4.02 -7.67
N ARG A 87 17.57 -3.60 -8.58
CA ARG A 87 18.73 -2.76 -8.23
C ARG A 87 18.30 -1.46 -7.55
N TRP A 88 17.29 -0.77 -8.08
CA TRP A 88 16.77 0.45 -7.49
C TRP A 88 16.18 0.21 -6.09
N ILE A 89 15.40 -0.86 -5.90
CA ILE A 89 14.82 -1.19 -4.58
C ILE A 89 15.95 -1.40 -3.55
N LEU A 90 16.98 -2.17 -3.90
CA LEU A 90 18.05 -2.51 -2.96
C LEU A 90 19.03 -1.37 -2.67
N THR A 91 19.21 -0.44 -3.61
CA THR A 91 20.23 0.63 -3.48
C THR A 91 19.64 1.99 -3.12
N GLN A 92 18.47 2.34 -3.65
CA GLN A 92 17.89 3.68 -3.54
C GLN A 92 16.68 3.75 -2.58
N ALA A 93 15.93 2.66 -2.40
CA ALA A 93 14.80 2.70 -1.48
C ALA A 93 15.29 2.85 -0.02
N PRO A 94 14.51 3.51 0.87
CA PRO A 94 14.82 3.58 2.28
C PRO A 94 14.93 2.18 2.89
N GLU A 95 15.88 1.96 3.79
CA GLU A 95 16.22 0.64 4.37
C GLU A 95 15.00 -0.15 4.86
N ARG A 96 14.11 0.51 5.62
CA ARG A 96 12.88 -0.10 6.16
C ARG A 96 11.87 -0.57 5.09
N PHE A 97 12.07 -0.20 3.83
CA PHE A 97 11.21 -0.55 2.70
C PHE A 97 11.96 -1.31 1.62
N ARG A 98 13.12 -1.94 1.90
CA ARG A 98 13.87 -2.74 0.92
C ARG A 98 13.37 -4.19 0.81
N THR A 99 12.06 -4.38 0.87
CA THR A 99 11.40 -5.66 0.59
C THR A 99 10.95 -5.69 -0.86
N VAL A 100 11.31 -6.75 -1.58
CA VAL A 100 10.86 -6.97 -2.96
C VAL A 100 9.61 -7.85 -2.92
N PHE A 101 8.52 -7.38 -3.54
CA PHE A 101 7.27 -8.14 -3.60
C PHE A 101 7.12 -8.74 -5.00
N VAL A 102 6.94 -10.05 -5.09
CA VAL A 102 6.77 -10.76 -6.37
C VAL A 102 5.31 -11.09 -6.59
N GLN A 103 4.73 -10.62 -7.69
CA GLN A 103 3.37 -11.00 -8.08
C GLN A 103 3.33 -12.50 -8.41
N ARG A 104 2.39 -13.22 -7.78
CA ARG A 104 2.16 -14.64 -8.09
C ARG A 104 1.80 -14.83 -9.56
N GLY A 105 2.43 -15.83 -10.16
CA GLY A 105 2.12 -16.29 -11.52
C GLY A 105 0.85 -17.11 -11.58
N VAL A 106 0.52 -17.62 -12.77
CA VAL A 106 -0.66 -18.48 -12.98
C VAL A 106 -0.51 -19.80 -12.21
N ASN A 107 0.71 -20.32 -12.16
CA ASN A 107 1.05 -21.58 -11.51
C ASN A 107 2.08 -21.36 -10.37
N PRO A 108 2.08 -22.20 -9.33
CA PRO A 108 3.04 -22.09 -8.24
C PRO A 108 4.49 -22.31 -8.70
N GLU A 109 4.74 -23.14 -9.71
CA GLU A 109 6.09 -23.38 -10.25
C GLU A 109 6.65 -22.12 -10.93
N GLN A 110 5.80 -21.36 -11.62
CA GLN A 110 6.18 -20.07 -12.19
C GLN A 110 6.53 -19.08 -11.09
N THR A 111 5.74 -19.04 -10.01
CA THR A 111 5.99 -18.16 -8.87
C THR A 111 7.32 -18.48 -8.20
N ALA A 112 7.61 -19.77 -7.96
CA ALA A 112 8.89 -20.21 -7.42
C ALA A 112 10.06 -19.78 -8.32
N THR A 113 9.95 -19.98 -9.64
CA THR A 113 10.99 -19.57 -10.61
C THR A 113 11.24 -18.05 -10.57
N ARG A 114 10.18 -17.25 -10.45
CA ARG A 114 10.29 -15.78 -10.34
C ARG A 114 11.00 -15.36 -9.05
N VAL A 115 10.61 -15.95 -7.93
CA VAL A 115 11.22 -15.68 -6.62
C VAL A 115 12.70 -16.07 -6.64
N ASP A 116 13.04 -17.25 -7.16
CA ASP A 116 14.41 -17.72 -7.30
C ASP A 116 15.25 -16.79 -8.18
N SER A 117 14.71 -16.37 -9.34
CA SER A 117 15.39 -15.43 -10.25
C SER A 117 15.71 -14.09 -9.56
N VAL A 118 14.75 -13.56 -8.80
CA VAL A 118 14.93 -12.34 -8.01
C VAL A 118 15.96 -12.53 -6.91
N GLN A 119 15.87 -13.62 -6.15
CA GLN A 119 16.76 -13.87 -5.03
C GLN A 119 18.21 -14.09 -5.48
N GLN A 120 18.42 -14.81 -6.58
CA GLN A 120 19.74 -14.98 -7.20
C GLN A 120 20.33 -13.64 -7.65
N PHE A 121 19.53 -12.80 -8.33
CA PHE A 121 20.00 -11.49 -8.77
C PHE A 121 20.29 -10.55 -7.59
N ALA A 122 19.44 -10.59 -6.57
CA ALA A 122 19.59 -9.80 -5.36
C ALA A 122 20.85 -10.18 -4.56
N ALA A 123 21.15 -11.48 -4.45
CA ALA A 123 22.37 -11.97 -3.80
C ALA A 123 23.64 -11.46 -4.48
N ASN A 124 23.63 -11.30 -5.81
CA ASN A 124 24.76 -10.73 -6.54
C ASN A 124 24.95 -9.21 -6.29
N LEU A 125 23.87 -8.49 -5.95
CA LEU A 125 23.92 -7.06 -5.69
C LEU A 125 24.34 -6.71 -4.26
N VAL A 126 24.14 -7.61 -3.30
CA VAL A 126 24.52 -7.42 -1.89
C VAL A 126 25.45 -8.56 -1.45
N PRO A 127 26.74 -8.54 -1.82
CA PRO A 127 27.68 -9.63 -1.51
C PRO A 127 28.02 -9.76 -0.02
N ALA A 128 27.86 -8.67 0.74
CA ALA A 128 28.15 -8.61 2.17
C ALA A 128 26.99 -7.89 2.88
N GLY A 129 26.04 -8.65 3.40
CA GLY A 129 24.87 -8.14 4.10
C GLY A 129 23.81 -9.21 4.33
N GLU A 130 22.76 -8.85 5.04
CA GLU A 130 21.56 -9.68 5.14
C GLU A 130 20.89 -9.78 3.75
N LEU A 131 20.51 -10.98 3.35
CA LEU A 131 19.82 -11.18 2.09
C LEU A 131 18.50 -10.41 2.11
N PRO A 132 18.19 -9.63 1.06
CA PRO A 132 16.97 -8.85 1.05
C PRO A 132 15.74 -9.76 1.04
N ALA A 133 14.71 -9.37 1.80
CA ALA A 133 13.47 -10.10 1.87
C ALA A 133 12.74 -10.06 0.52
N VAL A 134 12.50 -11.24 -0.05
CA VAL A 134 11.69 -11.45 -1.25
C VAL A 134 10.42 -12.16 -0.83
N GLU A 135 9.28 -11.50 -0.97
CA GLU A 135 7.98 -12.03 -0.56
C GLU A 135 7.04 -12.18 -1.76
N GLU A 136 6.31 -13.28 -1.84
CA GLU A 136 5.23 -13.43 -2.81
C GLU A 136 3.97 -12.68 -2.38
N THR A 137 3.24 -12.13 -3.36
CA THR A 137 2.00 -11.39 -3.09
C THR A 137 0.94 -11.62 -4.15
N ASN A 138 -0.32 -11.52 -3.73
CA ASN A 138 -1.49 -11.49 -4.62
C ASN A 138 -1.84 -10.06 -5.06
N LEU A 139 -1.01 -9.08 -4.73
CA LEU A 139 -1.22 -7.69 -5.13
C LEU A 139 -1.07 -7.59 -6.65
N ALA A 140 -2.13 -7.14 -7.31
CA ALA A 140 -2.09 -6.83 -8.73
C ALA A 140 -1.53 -5.41 -8.95
N PRO A 141 -0.71 -5.19 -9.99
CA PRO A 141 -0.33 -3.83 -10.36
C PRO A 141 -1.59 -3.03 -10.71
N ARG A 142 -1.56 -1.72 -10.42
CA ARG A 142 -2.65 -0.83 -10.81
C ARG A 142 -2.66 -0.71 -12.34
N GLY A 143 -3.61 -1.37 -12.98
CA GLY A 143 -3.90 -1.19 -14.40
C GLY A 143 -4.71 0.08 -14.64
N TRP A 144 -4.60 0.62 -15.86
CA TRP A 144 -5.48 1.63 -16.39
C TRP A 144 -5.96 1.17 -17.76
N PRO A 145 -7.25 1.38 -18.12
CA PRO A 145 -7.72 1.10 -19.46
C PRO A 145 -6.88 1.86 -20.49
N ALA A 146 -6.42 1.16 -21.53
CA ALA A 146 -5.62 1.77 -22.58
C ALA A 146 -6.39 2.91 -23.28
N GLU A 147 -7.71 2.78 -23.41
CA GLU A 147 -8.59 3.80 -23.97
C GLU A 147 -8.60 5.09 -23.16
N GLU A 148 -8.69 4.99 -21.83
CA GLU A 148 -8.65 6.17 -20.94
C GLU A 148 -7.31 6.90 -21.01
N ILE A 149 -6.20 6.13 -21.04
CA ILE A 149 -4.87 6.69 -21.25
C ILE A 149 -4.79 7.40 -22.60
N ASN A 150 -5.27 6.75 -23.68
CA ASN A 150 -5.26 7.32 -25.01
C ASN A 150 -6.07 8.62 -25.08
N ASP A 151 -7.28 8.64 -24.54
CA ASP A 151 -8.15 9.82 -24.50
C ASP A 151 -7.49 10.97 -23.75
N THR A 152 -6.83 10.69 -22.64
CA THR A 152 -6.10 11.70 -21.87
C THR A 152 -4.95 12.28 -22.68
N PHE A 153 -4.13 11.45 -23.33
CA PHE A 153 -3.03 11.92 -24.17
C PHE A 153 -3.51 12.70 -25.39
N VAL A 154 -4.58 12.25 -26.05
CA VAL A 154 -5.20 12.94 -27.18
C VAL A 154 -5.70 14.30 -26.73
N LYS A 155 -6.49 14.37 -25.64
CA LYS A 155 -7.00 15.63 -25.10
C LYS A 155 -5.86 16.58 -24.70
N TYR A 156 -4.82 16.07 -24.04
CA TYR A 156 -3.66 16.88 -23.68
C TYR A 156 -3.00 17.48 -24.93
N ARG A 157 -2.76 16.67 -25.97
CA ARG A 157 -2.13 17.15 -27.21
C ARG A 157 -3.00 18.14 -27.99
N THR A 158 -4.31 17.92 -28.03
CA THR A 158 -5.23 18.79 -28.78
C THR A 158 -5.52 20.11 -28.05
N THR A 159 -5.41 20.12 -26.72
CA THR A 159 -5.65 21.33 -25.90
C THR A 159 -4.37 22.07 -25.49
N ALA A 160 -3.19 21.46 -25.64
CA ALA A 160 -1.92 22.10 -25.35
C ALA A 160 -1.73 23.37 -26.21
N ARG A 161 -1.38 24.49 -25.55
CA ARG A 161 -0.96 25.70 -26.26
C ARG A 161 0.30 25.37 -27.08
N PRO A 162 0.42 25.89 -28.31
CA PRO A 162 1.67 25.79 -29.07
C PRO A 162 2.86 26.26 -28.23
N PRO A 163 4.03 25.60 -28.30
CA PRO A 163 5.21 26.03 -27.58
C PRO A 163 5.55 27.47 -28.00
N GLN A 164 5.68 28.35 -27.02
CA GLN A 164 6.11 29.73 -27.24
C GLN A 164 7.57 29.86 -26.84
N LEU A 165 8.37 30.45 -27.72
CA LEU A 165 9.72 30.87 -27.35
C LEU A 165 9.61 32.12 -26.47
N PRO A 166 10.51 32.30 -25.48
CA PRO A 166 10.63 33.59 -24.81
C PRO A 166 10.98 34.67 -25.84
N ASP A 167 10.43 35.87 -25.68
CA ASP A 167 10.76 36.99 -26.55
C ASP A 167 12.28 37.19 -26.57
N SER A 168 12.87 37.27 -27.77
CA SER A 168 14.28 37.57 -27.93
C SER A 168 14.50 39.05 -27.58
N THR A 169 14.59 39.37 -26.29
CA THR A 169 15.23 40.61 -25.85
C THR A 169 16.71 40.44 -26.14
N GLY A 170 17.09 40.79 -27.38
CA GLY A 170 18.48 41.03 -27.73
C GLY A 170 18.96 42.22 -26.93
N GLU A 171 19.58 41.96 -25.79
CA GLU A 171 20.54 42.88 -25.20
C GLU A 171 21.88 42.61 -25.90
N GLU A 172 22.23 43.49 -26.84
CA GLU A 172 23.62 43.77 -27.25
C GLU A 172 24.41 44.38 -26.10
#